data_AF-A0A520BN42-F1
#
_entry.id   AF-A0A520BN42-F1
#
_cell.length_a   1.000
_cell.length_b   1.000
_cell.length_c   1.000
_cell.angle_alpha   90.00
_cell.angle_beta   90.00
_cell.angle_gamma   90.00
#
_symmetry.space_group_name_H-M   'P 1'
#
loop_
_entity.id
_entity.type
_entity.pdbx_description
1 polymer ?
#
loop_
_entity_poly.entity_id
_entity_poly.type
_entity_poly.pdbx_seq_one_letter_code
_entity_poly.pdbx_strand_id
1 'polypeptide(L)'
;MSPTILLCFLIGYFLLLIIISFVTSKDSSDNNSFFVANRNSKWYLVAFGMIGTALSGVTFISVPGEVGAPAGNQFQYFQFVLGNAVGFIIICTVLLPLYYRMNLTSIYSYIEQRLGHYSYKTAASIFLLSRTLGSATRLYLVVIVLQRFIFDNYGVPFWLTVLISLALIWSYTFKGGLKTIIITDTLQTFFLVLSVFLTIYFICSSLN
;
A
#
# COMPACT_ATOMS: atom_id res chain seq x y z
N MET A 1 -17.76 0.71 -19.75
CA MET A 1 -18.66 0.13 -18.71
C MET A 1 -19.50 1.24 -18.10
N SER A 2 -20.71 0.94 -17.63
CA SER A 2 -21.54 1.96 -16.96
C SER A 2 -20.88 2.43 -15.65
N PRO A 3 -20.85 3.75 -15.36
CA PRO A 3 -20.36 4.29 -14.08
C PRO A 3 -21.03 3.66 -12.86
N THR A 4 -22.28 3.22 -12.99
CA THR A 4 -23.04 2.53 -11.94
C THR A 4 -22.42 1.18 -11.58
N ILE A 5 -21.94 0.42 -12.57
CA ILE A 5 -21.29 -0.88 -12.34
C ILE A 5 -19.98 -0.68 -11.57
N LEU A 6 -19.17 0.31 -11.98
CA LEU A 6 -17.93 0.65 -11.28
C LEU A 6 -18.18 1.09 -9.84
N LEU A 7 -19.25 1.88 -9.62
CA LEU A 7 -19.66 2.28 -8.29
C LEU A 7 -20.09 1.09 -7.42
N CYS A 8 -20.81 0.11 -7.98
CA CYS A 8 -21.17 -1.12 -7.26
C CYS A 8 -19.93 -1.93 -6.85
N PHE A 9 -18.93 -2.07 -7.73
CA PHE A 9 -17.66 -2.72 -7.38
C PHE A 9 -16.92 -1.97 -6.27
N LEU A 10 -16.86 -0.63 -6.36
CA LEU A 10 -16.23 0.21 -5.34
C LEU A 10 -16.89 0.01 -3.96
N ILE A 11 -18.22 0.18 -3.90
CA ILE A 11 -18.99 0.04 -2.65
C ILE A 11 -18.85 -1.38 -2.10
N GLY A 12 -19.01 -2.40 -2.94
CA GLY A 12 -18.88 -3.80 -2.52
C GLY A 12 -17.49 -4.11 -1.94
N TYR A 13 -16.44 -3.58 -2.56
CA TYR A 13 -15.07 -3.75 -2.07
C TYR A 13 -14.83 -3.07 -0.72
N PHE A 14 -15.25 -1.81 -0.56
CA PHE A 14 -15.11 -1.10 0.72
C PHE A 14 -15.95 -1.74 1.83
N LEU A 15 -17.18 -2.20 1.53
CA LEU A 15 -17.99 -2.94 2.49
C LEU A 15 -17.29 -4.22 2.96
N LEU A 16 -16.69 -4.96 2.03
CA LEU A 16 -15.93 -6.16 2.36
C LEU A 16 -14.73 -5.83 3.27
N LEU A 17 -13.99 -4.74 2.99
CA LEU A 17 -12.90 -4.29 3.88
C LEU A 17 -13.40 -3.88 5.27
N ILE A 18 -14.52 -3.17 5.35
CA ILE A 18 -15.13 -2.77 6.63
C ILE A 18 -15.57 -4.00 7.43
N ILE A 19 -16.20 -4.99 6.77
CA ILE A 19 -16.61 -6.25 7.41
C ILE A 19 -15.39 -6.99 7.95
N ILE A 20 -14.33 -7.15 7.15
CA ILE A 20 -13.09 -7.81 7.59
C ILE A 20 -12.47 -7.06 8.78
N SER A 21 -12.43 -5.73 8.72
CA SER A 21 -11.92 -4.89 9.79
C SER A 21 -12.72 -5.05 11.08
N PHE A 22 -14.06 -5.05 10.99
CA PHE A 22 -14.93 -5.25 12.13
C PHE A 22 -14.80 -6.64 12.75
N VAL A 23 -14.76 -7.69 11.93
CA VAL A 23 -14.60 -9.08 12.40
C VAL A 23 -13.24 -9.29 13.06
N THR A 24 -12.17 -8.71 12.49
CA THR A 24 -10.80 -8.93 12.98
C THR A 24 -10.46 -8.07 14.20
N SER A 25 -11.07 -6.88 14.32
CA SER A 25 -10.84 -5.96 15.44
C SER A 25 -11.50 -6.41 16.76
N LYS A 26 -12.50 -7.30 16.70
CA LYS A 26 -13.30 -7.74 17.85
C LYS A 26 -12.51 -8.42 18.98
N ASP A 27 -11.33 -8.97 18.68
CA ASP A 27 -10.47 -9.66 19.65
C ASP A 27 -9.22 -8.84 20.08
N SER A 28 -9.16 -7.54 19.73
CA SER A 28 -7.92 -6.73 19.80
C SER A 28 -7.93 -5.73 20.96
N SER A 29 -8.16 -6.16 22.20
CA SER A 29 -8.22 -5.27 23.38
C SER A 29 -6.85 -4.96 24.01
N ASP A 30 -5.75 -5.54 23.51
CA ASP A 30 -4.42 -5.40 24.11
C ASP A 30 -3.42 -4.69 23.17
N ASN A 31 -2.62 -3.75 23.69
CA ASN A 31 -1.65 -2.96 22.91
C ASN A 31 -0.65 -3.85 22.16
N ASN A 32 -0.28 -4.99 22.73
CA ASN A 32 0.64 -5.93 22.10
C ASN A 32 0.00 -6.64 20.88
N SER A 33 -1.31 -6.91 20.94
CA SER A 33 -2.09 -7.42 19.81
C SER A 33 -2.23 -6.37 18.69
N PHE A 34 -2.33 -5.09 19.06
CA PHE A 34 -2.47 -3.97 18.13
C PHE A 34 -1.17 -3.68 17.36
N PHE A 35 -0.01 -3.65 18.03
CA PHE A 35 1.26 -3.26 17.40
C PHE A 35 2.11 -4.42 16.90
N VAL A 36 1.96 -5.62 17.46
CA VAL A 36 2.89 -6.75 17.19
C VAL A 36 2.15 -7.99 16.69
N ALA A 37 0.80 -7.97 16.65
CA ALA A 37 -0.02 -9.14 16.32
C ALA A 37 0.42 -10.41 17.09
N ASN A 38 0.82 -10.23 18.36
CA ASN A 38 1.37 -11.28 19.24
C ASN A 38 2.58 -12.07 18.67
N ARG A 39 3.30 -11.55 17.66
CA ARG A 39 4.40 -12.25 16.96
C ARG A 39 4.02 -13.62 16.38
N ASN A 40 2.72 -13.92 16.23
CA ASN A 40 2.22 -15.22 15.78
C ASN A 40 1.64 -15.16 14.36
N SER A 41 2.00 -14.14 13.59
CA SER A 41 1.58 -14.01 12.19
C SER A 41 2.34 -15.02 11.34
N LYS A 42 1.61 -15.81 10.55
CA LYS A 42 2.22 -16.77 9.63
C LYS A 42 3.08 -16.02 8.61
N TRP A 43 4.36 -16.37 8.52
CA TRP A 43 5.35 -15.63 7.73
C TRP A 43 4.94 -15.46 6.26
N TYR A 44 4.26 -16.45 5.66
CA TYR A 44 3.83 -16.39 4.27
C TYR A 44 2.69 -15.40 4.03
N LEU A 45 1.79 -15.19 5.01
CA LEU A 45 0.74 -14.18 4.93
C LEU A 45 1.35 -12.78 5.00
N VAL A 46 2.32 -12.60 5.89
CA VAL A 46 3.07 -11.34 6.01
C VAL A 46 3.84 -11.07 4.71
N ALA A 47 4.58 -12.05 4.21
CA ALA A 47 5.35 -11.92 2.97
C ALA A 47 4.44 -11.58 1.77
N PHE A 48 3.28 -12.23 1.66
CA PHE A 48 2.33 -11.93 0.60
C PHE A 48 1.72 -10.54 0.75
N GLY A 49 1.19 -10.18 1.93
CA GLY A 49 0.64 -8.84 2.18
C GLY A 49 1.65 -7.71 1.98
N MET A 50 2.93 -7.96 2.28
CA MET A 50 4.01 -7.00 2.04
C MET A 50 4.20 -6.65 0.56
N ILE A 51 3.84 -7.54 -0.38
CA ILE A 51 3.88 -7.23 -1.81
C ILE A 51 2.94 -6.06 -2.12
N GLY A 52 1.72 -6.09 -1.59
CA GLY A 52 0.74 -5.00 -1.73
C GLY A 52 1.15 -3.72 -1.00
N THR A 53 2.01 -3.81 0.01
CA THR A 53 2.61 -2.61 0.65
C THR A 53 3.72 -2.00 -0.21
N ALA A 54 4.51 -2.83 -0.88
CA ALA A 54 5.61 -2.40 -1.75
C ALA A 54 5.09 -1.81 -3.07
N LEU A 55 4.02 -2.39 -3.61
CA LEU A 55 3.33 -1.91 -4.80
C LEU A 55 2.26 -0.89 -4.43
N SER A 56 1.96 0.05 -5.32
CA SER A 56 0.89 1.03 -5.07
C SER A 56 0.16 1.37 -6.36
N GLY A 57 -0.96 2.09 -6.24
CA GLY A 57 -1.67 2.63 -7.41
C GLY A 57 -0.78 3.50 -8.31
N VAL A 58 0.24 4.16 -7.74
CA VAL A 58 1.27 4.88 -8.53
C VAL A 58 1.96 3.90 -9.46
N THR A 59 2.56 2.84 -8.91
CA THR A 59 3.28 1.82 -9.69
C THR A 59 2.38 1.17 -10.73
N PHE A 60 1.14 0.84 -10.35
CA PHE A 60 0.19 0.16 -11.22
C PHE A 60 -0.17 0.98 -12.47
N ILE A 61 -0.25 2.31 -12.34
CA ILE A 61 -0.59 3.21 -13.45
C ILE A 61 0.67 3.69 -14.18
N SER A 62 1.71 4.08 -13.45
CA SER A 62 2.87 4.76 -14.02
C SER A 62 3.81 3.81 -14.77
N VAL A 63 4.00 2.58 -14.30
CA VAL A 63 4.96 1.65 -14.93
C VAL A 63 4.51 1.25 -16.33
N PRO A 64 3.27 0.80 -16.57
CA PRO A 64 2.81 0.54 -17.93
C PRO A 64 2.83 1.80 -18.82
N GLY A 65 2.51 2.97 -18.24
CA GLY A 65 2.56 4.25 -18.96
C GLY A 65 3.98 4.61 -19.43
N GLU A 66 4.99 4.39 -18.60
CA GLU A 66 6.40 4.60 -18.94
C GLU A 66 6.89 3.58 -19.98
N VAL A 67 6.54 2.30 -19.80
CA VAL A 67 6.93 1.22 -20.73
C VAL A 67 6.33 1.45 -22.12
N GLY A 68 5.09 1.95 -22.19
CA GLY A 68 4.41 2.30 -23.44
C GLY A 68 4.78 3.66 -24.02
N ALA A 69 5.67 4.42 -23.36
CA ALA A 69 6.02 5.78 -23.81
C ALA A 69 6.82 5.73 -25.13
N PRO A 70 6.62 6.71 -26.05
CA PRO A 70 7.33 6.76 -27.34
C PRO A 70 8.86 6.90 -27.21
N ALA A 71 9.35 7.26 -26.03
CA ALA A 71 10.77 7.45 -25.74
C ALA A 71 11.61 6.16 -25.85
N GLY A 72 11.00 4.97 -25.95
CA GLY A 72 11.70 3.71 -26.22
C GLY A 72 12.44 3.10 -25.04
N ASN A 73 12.24 3.60 -23.81
CA ASN A 73 12.94 3.15 -22.60
C ASN A 73 12.20 2.03 -21.85
N GLN A 74 11.70 1.01 -22.55
CA GLN A 74 10.78 0.00 -22.00
C GLN A 74 11.35 -0.78 -20.80
N PHE A 75 12.67 -0.91 -20.68
CA PHE A 75 13.32 -1.65 -19.60
C PHE A 75 13.86 -0.77 -18.45
N GLN A 76 13.65 0.54 -18.47
CA GLN A 76 14.20 1.43 -17.45
C GLN A 76 13.72 1.08 -16.04
N TYR A 77 12.43 0.78 -15.88
CA TYR A 77 11.88 0.35 -14.60
C TYR A 77 12.44 -1.00 -14.12
N PHE A 78 12.81 -1.90 -15.05
CA PHE A 78 13.36 -3.21 -14.68
C PHE A 78 14.71 -3.09 -13.96
N GLN A 79 15.55 -2.11 -14.34
CA GLN A 79 16.82 -1.85 -13.65
C GLN A 79 16.59 -1.43 -12.18
N PHE A 80 15.55 -0.63 -11.92
CA PHE A 80 15.14 -0.27 -10.56
C PHE A 80 14.70 -1.50 -9.75
N VAL A 81 13.98 -2.44 -10.37
CA VAL A 81 13.58 -3.71 -9.72
C VAL A 81 14.81 -4.55 -9.33
N LEU A 82 15.81 -4.67 -10.22
CA LEU A 82 17.05 -5.38 -9.93
C LEU A 82 17.83 -4.73 -8.77
N GLY A 83 17.92 -3.40 -8.75
CA GLY A 83 18.54 -2.66 -7.65
C GLY A 83 17.84 -2.90 -6.31
N ASN A 84 16.50 -2.91 -6.29
CA ASN A 84 15.74 -3.25 -5.08
C ASN A 84 15.97 -4.68 -4.63
N ALA A 85 16.09 -5.64 -5.54
CA ALA A 85 16.38 -7.04 -5.20
C ALA A 85 17.70 -7.16 -4.43
N VAL A 86 18.77 -6.49 -4.91
CA VAL A 86 20.06 -6.44 -4.20
C VAL A 86 19.91 -5.73 -2.84
N GLY A 87 19.17 -4.63 -2.78
CA GLY A 87 18.88 -3.92 -1.54
C GLY A 87 18.19 -4.78 -0.49
N PHE A 88 17.20 -5.60 -0.90
CA PHE A 88 16.53 -6.54 0.01
C PHE A 88 17.46 -7.62 0.54
N ILE A 89 18.39 -8.13 -0.28
CA ILE A 89 19.41 -9.08 0.20
C ILE A 89 20.24 -8.45 1.32
N ILE A 90 20.68 -7.19 1.17
CA ILE A 90 21.43 -6.46 2.21
C ILE A 90 20.58 -6.25 3.47
N ILE A 91 19.32 -5.84 3.30
CA ILE A 91 18.39 -5.65 4.44
C ILE A 91 18.25 -6.97 5.22
N CYS A 92 18.04 -8.09 4.52
CA CYS A 92 17.83 -9.39 5.14
C CYS A 92 19.09 -9.94 5.84
N THR A 93 20.26 -9.73 5.26
CA THR A 93 21.51 -10.32 5.76
C THR A 93 22.24 -9.46 6.78
N VAL A 94 22.07 -8.14 6.73
CA VAL A 94 22.83 -7.20 7.57
C VAL A 94 21.92 -6.45 8.55
N LEU A 95 20.88 -5.79 8.04
CA LEU A 95 20.09 -4.86 8.84
C LEU A 95 19.09 -5.57 9.77
N LEU A 96 18.37 -6.57 9.26
CA LEU A 96 17.41 -7.33 10.08
C LEU A 96 18.08 -8.01 11.29
N PRO A 97 19.21 -8.74 11.16
CA PRO A 97 19.89 -9.33 12.31
C PRO A 97 20.31 -8.29 13.37
N LEU A 98 20.75 -7.10 12.94
CA LEU A 98 21.10 -5.99 13.82
C LEU A 98 19.88 -5.49 14.60
N TYR A 99 18.78 -5.18 13.91
CA TYR A 99 17.58 -4.61 14.54
C TYR A 99 16.91 -5.59 15.50
N TYR A 100 16.93 -6.89 15.18
CA TYR A 100 16.40 -7.93 16.07
C TYR A 100 17.23 -8.06 17.36
N ARG A 101 18.57 -8.01 17.27
CA ARG A 101 19.44 -8.06 18.46
C ARG A 101 19.21 -6.88 19.40
N MET A 102 18.89 -5.71 18.84
CA MET A 102 18.67 -4.48 19.59
C MET A 102 17.22 -4.32 20.09
N ASN A 103 16.32 -5.25 19.78
CA ASN A 103 14.89 -5.21 20.14
C ASN A 103 14.22 -3.86 19.82
N LEU A 104 14.57 -3.26 18.69
CA LEU A 104 14.06 -1.95 18.31
C LEU A 104 12.61 -2.04 17.86
N THR A 105 11.78 -1.13 18.37
CA THR A 105 10.40 -0.91 17.87
C THR A 105 10.40 -0.05 16.61
N SER A 106 11.38 0.85 16.46
CA SER A 106 11.54 1.75 15.33
C SER A 106 12.99 1.74 14.84
N ILE A 107 13.19 1.69 13.53
CA ILE A 107 14.52 1.78 12.92
C ILE A 107 15.19 3.12 13.27
N TYR A 108 14.41 4.19 13.49
CA TYR A 108 14.96 5.49 13.88
C TYR A 108 15.53 5.49 15.30
N SER A 109 15.10 4.59 16.18
CA SER A 109 15.70 4.44 17.52
C SER A 109 17.15 3.95 17.44
N TYR A 110 17.55 3.27 16.35
CA TYR A 110 18.96 2.98 16.08
C TYR A 110 19.78 4.28 15.91
N ILE A 111 19.21 5.26 15.21
CA ILE A 111 19.86 6.56 14.97
C ILE A 111 20.01 7.31 16.30
N GLU A 112 19.03 7.23 17.20
CA GLU A 112 19.13 7.83 18.53
C GLU A 112 20.31 7.26 19.32
N GLN A 113 20.43 5.93 19.36
CA GLN A 113 21.51 5.26 20.08
C GLN A 113 22.89 5.53 19.47
N ARG A 114 22.97 5.68 18.14
CA ARG A 114 24.25 5.80 17.44
C ARG A 114 24.73 7.25 17.24
N LEU A 115 23.80 8.17 16.99
CA LEU A 115 24.08 9.56 16.59
C LEU A 115 23.42 10.60 17.51
N GLY A 116 22.60 10.16 18.47
CA GLY A 116 21.99 11.02 19.47
C GLY A 116 20.60 11.54 19.11
N HIS A 117 20.02 12.25 20.08
CA HIS A 117 18.61 12.66 20.06
C HIS A 117 18.24 13.59 18.89
N TYR A 118 19.11 14.54 18.54
CA TYR A 118 18.85 15.48 17.44
C TYR A 118 18.83 14.76 16.09
N SER A 119 19.77 13.84 15.84
CA SER A 119 19.80 13.03 14.62
C SER A 119 18.55 12.16 14.48
N TYR A 120 18.10 11.56 15.59
CA TYR A 120 16.84 10.82 15.63
C TYR A 120 15.65 11.70 15.23
N LYS A 121 15.46 12.85 15.88
CA LYS A 121 14.32 13.74 15.58
C LYS A 121 14.34 14.22 14.14
N THR A 122 15.51 14.57 13.61
CA THR A 122 15.64 15.00 12.21
C THR A 122 15.27 13.87 11.25
N ALA A 123 15.82 12.66 11.45
CA ALA A 123 15.54 11.52 10.59
C ALA A 123 14.05 11.11 10.64
N ALA A 124 13.46 11.06 11.83
CA ALA A 124 12.05 10.76 12.02
C ALA A 124 11.15 11.84 11.40
N SER A 125 11.50 13.13 11.53
CA SER A 125 10.72 14.23 10.92
C SER A 125 10.75 14.18 9.40
N ILE A 126 11.93 13.96 8.80
CA ILE A 126 12.06 13.80 7.34
C ILE A 126 11.26 12.59 6.87
N PHE A 127 11.30 11.49 7.60
CA PHE A 127 10.50 10.31 7.29
C PHE A 127 9.00 10.61 7.33
N LEU A 128 8.51 11.24 8.40
CA LEU A 128 7.09 11.57 8.52
C LEU A 128 6.63 12.51 7.40
N LEU A 129 7.42 13.54 7.10
CA LEU A 129 7.15 14.45 5.99
C LEU A 129 7.08 13.71 4.65
N SER A 130 8.13 12.95 4.31
CA SER A 130 8.19 12.21 3.04
C SER A 130 7.12 11.13 2.94
N ARG A 131 6.78 10.46 4.05
CA ARG A 131 5.70 9.47 4.13
C ARG A 131 4.34 10.11 3.91
N THR A 132 4.09 11.28 4.51
CA THR A 132 2.84 12.03 4.32
C THR A 132 2.69 12.50 2.88
N LEU A 133 3.73 13.14 2.32
CA LEU A 133 3.72 13.58 0.92
C LEU A 133 3.51 12.42 -0.04
N GLY A 134 4.26 11.32 0.12
CA GLY A 134 4.10 10.14 -0.72
C GLY A 134 2.72 9.49 -0.60
N SER A 135 2.10 9.53 0.58
CA SER A 135 0.74 9.01 0.77
C SER A 135 -0.31 9.92 0.13
N ALA A 136 -0.14 11.25 0.21
CA ALA A 136 -1.00 12.21 -0.47
C ALA A 136 -0.98 12.04 -2.00
N THR A 137 0.21 11.88 -2.60
CA THR A 137 0.35 11.66 -4.04
C THR A 137 -0.31 10.34 -4.49
N ARG A 138 -0.14 9.26 -3.71
CA ARG A 138 -0.81 7.97 -4.00
C ARG A 138 -2.33 8.12 -3.98
N LEU A 139 -2.85 8.78 -2.96
CA LEU A 139 -4.29 9.05 -2.84
C LEU A 139 -4.79 9.88 -4.02
N TYR A 140 -4.07 10.96 -4.37
CA TYR A 140 -4.42 11.83 -5.48
C TYR A 140 -4.57 11.07 -6.81
N LEU A 141 -3.62 10.19 -7.14
CA LEU A 141 -3.71 9.39 -8.37
C LEU A 141 -4.94 8.48 -8.38
N VAL A 142 -5.22 7.79 -7.28
CA VAL A 142 -6.40 6.91 -7.18
C VAL A 142 -7.68 7.72 -7.29
N VAL A 143 -7.75 8.88 -6.62
CA VAL A 143 -8.93 9.75 -6.63
C VAL A 143 -9.19 10.33 -8.02
N ILE A 144 -8.16 10.68 -8.80
CA ILE A 144 -8.36 11.11 -10.19
C ILE A 144 -9.02 10.01 -11.02
N VAL A 145 -8.59 8.75 -10.87
CA VAL A 145 -9.19 7.63 -11.60
C VAL A 145 -10.66 7.48 -11.21
N LEU A 146 -10.97 7.51 -9.91
CA LEU A 146 -12.36 7.46 -9.44
C LEU A 146 -13.18 8.65 -9.93
N GLN A 147 -12.61 9.86 -9.91
CA GLN A 147 -13.24 11.06 -10.42
C GLN A 147 -13.62 10.87 -11.89
N ARG A 148 -12.64 10.51 -12.73
CA ARG A 148 -12.79 10.42 -14.18
C ARG A 148 -13.79 9.36 -14.62
N PHE A 149 -13.76 8.19 -13.99
CA PHE A 149 -14.56 7.04 -14.44
C PHE A 149 -15.92 6.91 -13.75
N ILE A 150 -16.10 7.52 -12.58
CA ILE A 150 -17.33 7.42 -11.79
C ILE A 150 -17.95 8.79 -11.59
N PHE A 151 -17.30 9.66 -10.83
CA PHE A 151 -17.91 10.84 -10.23
C PHE A 151 -18.15 12.01 -11.21
N ASP A 152 -17.35 12.15 -12.26
CA ASP A 152 -17.57 13.12 -13.35
C ASP A 152 -18.94 12.91 -14.01
N ASN A 153 -19.37 11.66 -14.18
CA ASN A 153 -20.68 11.33 -14.79
C ASN A 153 -21.86 11.75 -13.90
N TYR A 154 -21.65 11.90 -12.60
CA TYR A 154 -22.66 12.33 -11.64
C TYR A 154 -22.53 13.82 -11.26
N GLY A 155 -21.61 14.56 -11.90
CA GLY A 155 -21.39 15.98 -11.62
C GLY A 155 -20.81 16.26 -10.23
N VAL A 156 -20.18 15.28 -9.59
CA VAL A 156 -19.61 15.42 -8.25
C VAL A 156 -18.29 16.19 -8.33
N PRO A 157 -18.10 17.26 -7.54
CA PRO A 157 -16.87 18.04 -7.58
C PRO A 157 -15.69 17.28 -6.98
N PHE A 158 -14.49 17.47 -7.53
CA PHE A 158 -13.29 16.73 -7.16
C PHE A 158 -12.98 16.72 -5.65
N TRP A 159 -13.12 17.87 -4.98
CA TRP A 159 -12.86 17.97 -3.54
C TRP A 159 -13.76 17.05 -2.71
N LEU A 160 -15.00 16.82 -3.16
CA LEU A 160 -15.95 15.94 -2.48
C LEU A 160 -15.54 14.48 -2.67
N THR A 161 -15.06 14.11 -3.86
CA THR A 161 -14.50 12.77 -4.13
C THR A 161 -13.27 12.48 -3.25
N VAL A 162 -12.40 13.47 -3.04
CA VAL A 162 -11.25 13.36 -2.12
C VAL A 162 -11.74 13.09 -0.69
N LEU A 163 -12.72 13.88 -0.20
CA LEU A 163 -13.25 13.71 1.15
C LEU A 163 -13.95 12.36 1.35
N ILE A 164 -14.75 11.91 0.38
CA ILE A 164 -15.41 10.59 0.44
C ILE A 164 -14.35 9.48 0.50
N SER A 165 -13.32 9.56 -0.36
CA SER A 165 -12.26 8.56 -0.40
C SER A 165 -11.47 8.52 0.93
N LEU A 166 -11.17 9.69 1.51
CA LEU A 166 -10.54 9.79 2.83
C LEU A 166 -11.42 9.18 3.92
N ALA A 167 -12.71 9.50 3.94
CA ALA A 167 -13.66 8.97 4.92
C ALA A 167 -13.75 7.44 4.83
N LEU A 168 -13.81 6.89 3.62
CA LEU A 168 -13.84 5.45 3.39
C LEU A 168 -12.55 4.77 3.86
N ILE A 169 -11.38 5.31 3.50
CA ILE A 169 -10.08 4.77 3.94
C ILE A 169 -9.97 4.83 5.46
N TRP A 170 -10.31 5.97 6.05
CA TRP A 170 -10.27 6.17 7.50
C TRP A 170 -11.20 5.20 8.23
N SER A 171 -12.40 4.92 7.69
CA SER A 171 -13.40 4.08 8.33
C SER A 171 -12.91 2.66 8.66
N TYR A 172 -12.14 2.02 7.76
CA TYR A 172 -11.64 0.66 7.98
C TYR A 172 -10.24 0.61 8.60
N THR A 173 -9.47 1.72 8.53
CA THR A 173 -8.11 1.79 9.10
C THR A 173 -8.08 2.27 10.54
N PHE A 174 -8.94 3.20 10.97
CA PHE A 174 -8.89 3.82 12.30
C PHE A 174 -9.00 2.82 13.46
N LYS A 175 -9.73 1.72 13.27
CA LYS A 175 -9.91 0.66 14.28
C LYS A 175 -9.15 -0.65 13.97
N GLY A 176 -8.40 -0.70 12.86
CA GLY A 176 -7.71 -1.89 12.40
C GLY A 176 -6.27 -1.95 12.92
N GLY A 177 -6.02 -2.66 14.02
CA GLY A 177 -4.65 -2.96 14.46
C GLY A 177 -3.86 -3.81 13.46
N LEU A 178 -2.59 -4.10 13.73
CA LEU A 178 -1.67 -4.80 12.81
C LEU A 178 -2.25 -6.13 12.26
N LYS A 179 -2.98 -6.89 13.09
CA LYS A 179 -3.68 -8.12 12.67
C LYS A 179 -4.69 -7.86 11.53
N THR A 180 -5.47 -6.79 11.63
CA THR A 180 -6.44 -6.39 10.61
C THR A 180 -5.72 -5.95 9.34
N ILE A 181 -4.65 -5.16 9.48
CA ILE A 181 -3.84 -4.67 8.38
C ILE A 181 -3.26 -5.84 7.56
N ILE A 182 -2.70 -6.86 8.21
CA ILE A 182 -2.14 -8.03 7.51
C ILE A 182 -3.19 -8.72 6.62
N ILE A 183 -4.42 -8.87 7.11
CA ILE A 183 -5.50 -9.53 6.34
C ILE A 183 -5.95 -8.61 5.18
N THR A 184 -6.18 -7.33 5.44
CA THR A 184 -6.58 -6.39 4.39
C THR A 184 -5.50 -6.24 3.32
N ASP A 185 -4.23 -6.24 3.70
CA ASP A 185 -3.09 -6.12 2.78
C ASP A 185 -2.94 -7.40 1.95
N THR A 186 -3.14 -8.58 2.55
CA THR A 186 -3.16 -9.86 1.82
C THR A 186 -4.24 -9.83 0.75
N LEU A 187 -5.44 -9.39 1.10
CA LEU A 187 -6.56 -9.30 0.17
C LEU A 187 -6.32 -8.25 -0.93
N GLN A 188 -5.83 -7.06 -0.57
CA GLN A 188 -5.43 -6.01 -1.52
C GLN A 188 -4.38 -6.52 -2.50
N THR A 189 -3.36 -7.21 -1.99
CA THR A 189 -2.32 -7.84 -2.81
C THR A 189 -2.92 -8.84 -3.79
N PHE A 190 -3.83 -9.70 -3.32
CA PHE A 190 -4.49 -10.68 -4.16
C PHE A 190 -5.23 -10.02 -5.33
N PHE A 191 -6.06 -9.00 -5.07
CA PHE A 191 -6.76 -8.28 -6.13
C PHE A 191 -5.82 -7.52 -7.08
N LEU A 192 -4.75 -6.92 -6.55
CA LEU A 192 -3.76 -6.23 -7.37
C LEU A 192 -3.06 -7.20 -8.33
N VAL A 193 -2.55 -8.32 -7.81
CA VAL A 193 -1.87 -9.35 -8.61
C VAL A 193 -2.83 -9.97 -9.63
N LEU A 194 -4.05 -10.33 -9.21
CA LEU A 194 -5.09 -10.83 -10.12
C LEU A 194 -5.40 -9.83 -11.23
N SER A 195 -5.51 -8.54 -10.91
CA SER A 195 -5.78 -7.50 -11.90
C SER A 195 -4.65 -7.39 -12.92
N VAL A 196 -3.38 -7.52 -12.53
CA VAL A 196 -2.25 -7.57 -13.48
C VAL A 196 -2.40 -8.75 -14.43
N PHE A 197 -2.61 -9.97 -13.92
CA PHE A 197 -2.76 -11.17 -14.74
C PHE A 197 -3.93 -11.06 -15.72
N LEU A 198 -5.10 -10.61 -15.24
CA LEU A 198 -6.28 -10.41 -16.09
C LEU A 198 -6.03 -9.35 -17.16
N THR A 199 -5.34 -8.26 -16.82
CA THR A 199 -5.01 -7.19 -17.78
C THR A 199 -4.12 -7.73 -18.90
N ILE A 200 -3.06 -8.47 -18.57
CA ILE A 200 -2.19 -9.11 -19.56
C ILE A 200 -2.97 -10.08 -20.43
N TYR A 201 -3.78 -10.95 -19.82
CA TYR A 201 -4.60 -11.92 -20.53
C TYR A 201 -5.55 -11.26 -21.53
N PHE A 202 -6.31 -10.23 -21.12
CA PHE A 202 -7.24 -9.53 -21.99
C PHE A 202 -6.55 -8.75 -23.10
N ILE A 203 -5.41 -8.11 -22.81
CA ILE A 203 -4.62 -7.42 -23.85
C ILE A 203 -4.14 -8.45 -24.89
N CYS A 204 -3.50 -9.54 -24.47
CA CYS A 204 -3.03 -10.58 -25.38
C CYS A 204 -4.18 -11.20 -26.18
N SER A 205 -5.33 -11.44 -25.56
CA SER A 205 -6.52 -11.96 -26.24
C SER A 205 -7.13 -10.97 -27.22
N SER A 206 -6.96 -9.66 -27.03
CA SER A 206 -7.46 -8.64 -27.95
C SER A 206 -6.55 -8.39 -29.15
N LEU A 207 -5.29 -8.84 -29.06
CA LEU A 207 -4.30 -8.76 -30.13
C LEU A 207 -4.37 -9.96 -31.10
N ASN A 208 -5.00 -11.06 -30.67
CA ASN A 208 -5.26 -12.26 -31.47
C ASN A 208 -6.68 -12.22 -32.06
#